data_AF-A0A8C2MBZ1-F1
#
_entry.id   AF-A0A8C2MBZ1-F1
#
_cell.length_a   1.000
_cell.length_b   1.000
_cell.length_c   1.000
_cell.angle_alpha   90.00
_cell.angle_beta   90.00
_cell.angle_gamma   90.00
#
_symmetry.space_group_name_H-M   'P 1'
#
loop_
_entity.id
_entity.type
_entity.pdbx_description
1 polymer ?
#
loop_
_entity_poly.entity_id
_entity_poly.type
_entity_poly.pdbx_seq_one_letter_code
_entity_poly.pdbx_strand_id
1 'polypeptide(L)'
;MPGIRLGVGLLAALATGGAVALLGYCVYLDRRRRRDPALRRCLRDKRRAEQPKAQARARQLWDPAKKEKLQEFFLQEVKMGKLCLTRGEHGMGMEHLTNALLVCGQPKELLTFFKHSLPPEVFQMLLCKIPLICQQLEADMYEQKSLKDDPD
;
A
#
# COMPACT_ATOMS: atom_id res chain seq x y z
N MET A 1 -57.80 18.53 35.14
CA MET A 1 -58.01 17.24 34.44
C MET A 1 -56.74 16.37 34.51
N PRO A 2 -56.58 15.56 35.56
CA PRO A 2 -55.37 14.74 35.79
C PRO A 2 -55.33 13.42 35.00
N GLY A 3 -56.48 12.87 34.59
CA GLY A 3 -56.54 11.55 33.93
C GLY A 3 -55.88 11.47 32.55
N ILE A 4 -55.86 12.59 31.80
CA ILE A 4 -55.28 12.64 30.44
C ILE A 4 -53.74 12.57 30.51
N ARG A 5 -53.12 13.17 31.53
CA ARG A 5 -51.66 13.12 31.72
C ARG A 5 -51.17 11.72 32.10
N LEU A 6 -51.99 10.97 32.85
CA LEU A 6 -51.69 9.58 33.21
C LEU A 6 -51.74 8.64 32.00
N GLY A 7 -52.74 8.81 31.13
CA GLY A 7 -52.88 8.00 29.90
C GLY A 7 -51.77 8.24 28.88
N VAL A 8 -51.36 9.50 28.69
CA VAL A 8 -50.25 9.86 27.79
C VAL A 8 -48.91 9.33 28.33
N GLY A 9 -48.69 9.36 29.65
CA GLY A 9 -47.49 8.81 30.28
C GLY A 9 -47.36 7.28 30.11
N LEU A 10 -48.47 6.54 30.19
CA LEU A 10 -48.48 5.09 30.01
C LEU A 10 -48.20 4.69 28.54
N LEU A 11 -48.77 5.42 27.58
CA LEU A 11 -48.51 5.21 26.15
C LEU A 11 -47.04 5.51 25.79
N ALA A 12 -46.47 6.58 26.35
CA ALA A 12 -45.06 6.92 26.16
C ALA A 12 -44.11 5.86 26.76
N ALA A 13 -44.45 5.30 27.92
CA ALA A 13 -43.67 4.22 28.54
C ALA A 13 -43.68 2.92 27.72
N LEU A 14 -44.85 2.54 27.17
CA LEU A 14 -44.98 1.36 26.32
C LEU A 14 -44.20 1.51 25.00
N ALA A 15 -44.27 2.69 24.36
CA ALA A 15 -43.52 2.97 23.13
C ALA A 15 -42.00 2.94 23.34
N THR A 16 -41.53 3.51 24.45
CA THR A 16 -40.10 3.53 24.78
C THR A 16 -39.58 2.13 25.11
N GLY A 17 -40.37 1.32 25.83
CA GLY A 17 -40.03 -0.08 26.12
C GLY A 17 -39.90 -0.94 24.85
N GLY A 18 -40.81 -0.77 23.89
CA GLY A 18 -40.75 -1.46 22.60
C GLY A 18 -39.51 -1.07 21.78
N ALA A 19 -39.16 0.21 21.73
CA ALA A 19 -37.97 0.68 21.02
C ALA A 19 -36.66 0.13 21.62
N VAL A 20 -36.54 0.09 22.95
CA VAL A 20 -35.35 -0.46 23.64
C VAL A 20 -35.22 -1.97 23.40
N ALA A 21 -36.33 -2.71 23.41
CA ALA A 21 -36.31 -4.15 23.12
C ALA A 21 -35.87 -4.44 21.67
N LEU A 22 -36.36 -3.66 20.70
CA LEU A 22 -35.97 -3.78 19.30
C LEU A 22 -34.50 -3.43 19.09
N LEU A 23 -34.00 -2.34 19.68
CA LEU A 23 -32.58 -1.97 19.60
C LEU A 23 -31.68 -3.02 20.26
N GLY A 24 -32.09 -3.54 21.43
CA GLY A 24 -31.39 -4.64 22.09
C GLY A 24 -31.33 -5.90 21.21
N TYR A 25 -32.41 -6.23 20.51
CA TYR A 25 -32.47 -7.35 19.58
C TYR A 25 -31.60 -7.12 18.34
N CYS A 26 -31.59 -5.91 17.79
CA CYS A 26 -30.70 -5.52 16.68
C CYS A 26 -29.21 -5.65 17.05
N VAL A 27 -28.82 -5.18 18.24
CA VAL A 27 -27.44 -5.33 18.75
C VAL A 27 -27.07 -6.79 18.98
N TYR A 28 -28.00 -7.60 19.50
CA TYR A 28 -27.79 -9.05 19.66
C TYR A 28 -27.56 -9.75 18.32
N LEU A 29 -28.36 -9.44 17.30
CA LEU A 29 -28.21 -10.01 15.96
C LEU A 29 -26.93 -9.55 15.26
N ASP A 30 -26.54 -8.27 15.39
CA ASP A 30 -25.27 -7.79 14.82
C ASP A 30 -24.07 -8.48 15.49
N ARG A 31 -24.11 -8.69 16.82
CA ARG A 31 -23.11 -9.49 17.54
C ARG A 31 -23.07 -10.94 17.07
N ARG A 32 -24.22 -11.56 16.80
CA ARG A 32 -24.31 -12.94 16.29
C ARG A 32 -23.75 -13.04 14.87
N ARG A 33 -24.02 -12.07 14.00
CA ARG A 33 -23.47 -12.00 12.62
C ARG A 33 -21.96 -11.78 12.60
N ARG A 34 -21.41 -10.86 13.41
CA ARG A 34 -19.95 -10.58 13.45
C ARG A 34 -19.11 -11.68 14.11
N ARG A 35 -19.74 -12.65 14.78
CA ARG A 35 -19.09 -13.79 15.42
C ARG A 35 -19.09 -15.07 14.57
N ASP A 36 -19.58 -15.02 13.32
CA ASP A 36 -19.58 -16.20 12.45
C ASP A 36 -18.15 -16.79 12.32
N PRO A 37 -17.90 -17.99 12.87
CA PRO A 37 -16.58 -18.60 12.86
C PRO A 37 -16.15 -19.02 11.45
N ALA A 38 -17.10 -19.27 10.53
CA ALA A 38 -16.81 -19.69 9.17
C ALA A 38 -16.18 -18.55 8.35
N LEU A 39 -16.70 -17.31 8.47
CA LEU A 39 -16.11 -16.15 7.80
C LEU A 39 -14.67 -15.88 8.28
N ARG A 40 -14.43 -15.98 9.60
CA ARG A 40 -13.08 -15.80 10.16
C ARG A 40 -12.11 -16.92 9.73
N ARG A 41 -12.61 -18.13 9.52
CA ARG A 41 -11.82 -19.25 8.97
C ARG A 41 -11.48 -18.99 7.50
N CYS A 42 -12.47 -18.66 6.67
CA CYS A 42 -12.24 -18.30 5.26
C CYS A 42 -11.22 -17.16 5.10
N LEU A 43 -11.32 -16.09 5.89
CA LEU A 43 -10.36 -14.98 5.86
C LEU A 43 -8.95 -15.37 6.38
N ARG A 44 -8.84 -16.39 7.23
CA ARG A 44 -7.55 -16.92 7.66
C ARG A 44 -6.96 -17.87 6.62
N ASP A 45 -7.79 -18.66 5.97
CA ASP A 45 -7.38 -19.59 4.92
C ASP A 45 -6.94 -18.82 3.67
N LYS A 46 -7.66 -17.74 3.28
CA LYS A 46 -7.20 -16.80 2.25
C LYS A 46 -5.81 -16.23 2.58
N ARG A 47 -5.60 -15.76 3.82
CA ARG A 47 -4.29 -15.27 4.28
C ARG A 47 -3.21 -16.36 4.26
N ARG A 48 -3.52 -17.59 4.68
CA ARG A 48 -2.58 -18.72 4.65
C ARG A 48 -2.26 -19.20 3.24
N ALA A 49 -3.18 -19.09 2.29
CA ALA A 49 -2.95 -19.40 0.88
C ALA A 49 -2.09 -18.35 0.17
N GLU A 50 -2.14 -17.09 0.62
CA GLU A 50 -1.32 -16.00 0.09
C GLU A 50 0.08 -15.91 0.71
N GLN A 51 0.26 -16.34 1.95
CA GLN A 51 1.58 -16.38 2.61
C GLN A 51 2.67 -17.16 1.86
N PRO A 52 2.46 -18.38 1.32
CA PRO A 52 3.49 -19.08 0.56
C PRO A 52 3.85 -18.36 -0.74
N LYS A 53 2.92 -17.61 -1.36
CA LYS A 53 3.20 -16.78 -2.54
C LYS A 53 4.02 -15.54 -2.17
N ALA A 54 3.68 -14.87 -1.06
CA ALA A 54 4.44 -13.74 -0.54
C ALA A 54 5.84 -14.16 -0.05
N GLN A 55 5.94 -15.32 0.62
CA GLN A 55 7.20 -15.88 1.10
C GLN A 55 8.06 -16.43 -0.04
N ALA A 56 7.46 -16.99 -1.10
CA ALA A 56 8.18 -17.37 -2.32
C ALA A 56 8.70 -16.13 -3.08
N ARG A 57 7.90 -15.05 -3.19
CA ARG A 57 8.37 -13.77 -3.72
C ARG A 57 9.50 -13.18 -2.88
N ALA A 58 9.37 -13.21 -1.55
CA ALA A 58 10.44 -12.80 -0.66
C ALA A 58 11.69 -13.67 -0.85
N ARG A 59 11.57 -15.00 -0.83
CA ARG A 59 12.71 -15.92 -1.06
C ARG A 59 13.36 -15.74 -2.44
N GLN A 60 12.57 -15.43 -3.48
CA GLN A 60 13.08 -15.09 -4.82
C GLN A 60 13.79 -13.74 -4.87
N LEU A 61 13.42 -12.79 -4.01
CA LEU A 61 14.09 -11.50 -3.83
C LEU A 61 15.38 -11.61 -3.00
N TRP A 62 15.48 -12.63 -2.14
CA TRP A 62 16.62 -12.89 -1.25
C TRP A 62 17.63 -13.91 -1.81
N ASP A 63 17.53 -14.28 -3.09
CA ASP A 63 18.50 -15.14 -3.77
C ASP A 63 19.82 -14.36 -3.98
N PRO A 64 20.95 -14.76 -3.36
CA PRO A 64 22.20 -13.99 -3.40
C PRO A 64 22.73 -13.78 -4.82
N ALA A 65 22.49 -14.73 -5.74
CA ALA A 65 22.89 -14.61 -7.14
C ALA A 65 22.09 -13.53 -7.90
N LYS A 66 20.83 -13.27 -7.50
CA LYS A 66 20.02 -12.19 -8.08
C LYS A 66 20.40 -10.83 -7.51
N LYS A 67 20.84 -10.78 -6.25
CA LYS A 67 21.39 -9.55 -5.66
C LYS A 67 22.65 -9.09 -6.37
N GLU A 68 23.53 -10.03 -6.72
CA GLU A 68 24.75 -9.73 -7.47
C GLU A 68 24.43 -9.16 -8.86
N LYS A 69 23.51 -9.78 -9.59
CA LYS A 69 23.05 -9.25 -10.90
C LYS A 69 22.35 -7.89 -10.80
N LEU A 70 21.52 -7.69 -9.77
CA LEU A 70 20.86 -6.39 -9.54
C LEU A 70 21.87 -5.31 -9.15
N GLN A 71 22.91 -5.68 -8.41
CA GLN A 71 24.00 -4.79 -8.04
C GLN A 71 24.89 -4.45 -9.25
N GLU A 72 25.18 -5.40 -10.13
CA GLU A 72 25.87 -5.15 -11.41
C GLU A 72 25.03 -4.22 -12.30
N PHE A 73 23.73 -4.50 -12.44
CA PHE A 73 22.80 -3.65 -13.18
C PHE A 73 22.76 -2.23 -12.62
N PHE A 74 22.74 -2.10 -11.30
CA PHE A 74 22.80 -0.83 -10.62
C PHE A 74 24.08 -0.03 -10.94
N LEU A 75 25.25 -0.66 -10.80
CA LEU A 75 26.52 0.00 -11.13
C LEU A 75 26.58 0.39 -12.61
N GLN A 76 26.04 -0.45 -13.50
CA GLN A 76 25.97 -0.20 -14.92
C GLN A 76 25.09 1.01 -15.24
N GLU A 77 23.87 1.08 -14.71
CA GLU A 77 22.96 2.21 -14.91
C GLU A 77 23.55 3.52 -14.35
N VAL A 78 24.19 3.49 -13.17
CA VAL A 78 24.88 4.67 -12.63
C VAL A 78 26.02 5.15 -13.55
N LYS A 79 26.80 4.21 -14.07
CA LYS A 79 27.91 4.52 -14.98
C LYS A 79 27.40 5.11 -16.28
N MET A 80 26.37 4.50 -16.89
CA MET A 80 25.75 4.99 -18.11
C MET A 80 25.12 6.37 -17.90
N GLY A 81 24.40 6.56 -16.80
CA GLY A 81 23.81 7.84 -16.42
C GLY A 81 24.85 8.96 -16.32
N LYS A 82 25.96 8.69 -15.62
CA LYS A 82 27.10 9.64 -15.54
C LYS A 82 27.71 9.94 -16.90
N LEU A 83 27.87 8.92 -17.76
CA LEU A 83 28.47 9.09 -19.08
C LEU A 83 27.58 9.96 -19.99
N CYS A 84 26.27 9.71 -19.99
CA CYS A 84 25.28 10.56 -20.67
C CYS A 84 25.32 12.00 -20.15
N LEU A 85 25.42 12.21 -18.83
CA LEU A 85 25.56 13.54 -18.25
C LEU A 85 26.84 14.25 -18.70
N THR A 86 27.98 13.56 -18.74
CA THR A 86 29.25 14.13 -19.24
C THR A 86 29.21 14.47 -20.73
N ARG A 87 28.35 13.78 -21.51
CA ARG A 87 28.12 14.04 -22.93
C ARG A 87 27.10 15.17 -23.18
N GLY A 88 26.47 15.70 -22.13
CA GLY A 88 25.41 16.71 -22.24
C GLY A 88 24.01 16.13 -22.52
N GLU A 89 23.87 14.80 -22.54
CA GLU A 89 22.60 14.09 -22.75
C GLU A 89 21.84 13.96 -21.41
N HIS A 90 21.33 15.08 -20.91
CA HIS A 90 20.68 15.14 -19.59
C HIS A 90 19.43 14.25 -19.47
N GLY A 91 18.65 14.08 -20.54
CA GLY A 91 17.46 13.23 -20.56
C GLY A 91 17.78 11.76 -20.30
N MET A 92 18.67 11.19 -21.13
CA MET A 92 19.15 9.81 -21.01
C MET A 92 19.89 9.58 -19.68
N GLY A 93 20.71 10.55 -19.26
CA GLY A 93 21.43 10.48 -18.00
C GLY A 93 20.49 10.35 -16.79
N MET A 94 19.40 11.10 -16.81
CA MET A 94 18.38 11.07 -15.76
C MET A 94 17.58 9.77 -15.75
N GLU A 95 17.30 9.19 -16.92
CA GLU A 95 16.58 7.92 -17.06
C GLU A 95 17.39 6.76 -16.45
N HIS A 96 18.68 6.68 -16.79
CA HIS A 96 19.58 5.68 -16.19
C HIS A 96 19.72 5.84 -14.67
N LEU A 97 19.83 7.08 -14.17
CA LEU A 97 19.87 7.31 -12.72
C LEU A 97 18.55 6.97 -12.02
N THR A 98 17.42 7.13 -12.71
CA THR A 98 16.09 6.74 -12.21
C THR A 98 15.98 5.22 -12.12
N ASN A 99 16.42 4.49 -13.15
CA ASN A 99 16.46 3.03 -13.15
C ASN A 99 17.34 2.49 -12.02
N ALA A 100 18.51 3.10 -11.79
CA ALA A 100 19.38 2.76 -10.68
C ALA A 100 18.68 2.96 -9.32
N LEU A 101 17.90 4.03 -9.16
CA LEU A 101 17.16 4.29 -7.92
C LEU A 101 16.07 3.23 -7.66
N LEU A 102 15.38 2.76 -8.70
CA LEU A 102 14.33 1.74 -8.60
C LEU A 102 14.86 0.40 -8.06
N VAL A 103 16.10 0.06 -8.37
CA VAL A 103 16.74 -1.21 -7.98
C VAL A 103 17.47 -1.10 -6.63
N CYS A 104 17.59 0.10 -6.09
CA CYS A 104 18.40 0.33 -4.90
C CYS A 104 17.69 -0.13 -3.61
N GLY A 105 18.30 -1.08 -2.88
CA GLY A 105 17.79 -1.55 -1.59
C GLY A 105 17.99 -0.56 -0.44
N GLN A 106 18.89 0.43 -0.60
CA GLN A 106 19.17 1.48 0.38
C GLN A 106 19.26 2.86 -0.30
N PRO A 107 18.12 3.53 -0.53
CA PRO A 107 18.12 4.81 -1.25
C PRO A 107 18.91 5.91 -0.52
N LYS A 108 19.03 5.86 0.81
CA LYS A 108 19.74 6.89 1.60
C LYS A 108 21.25 6.95 1.29
N GLU A 109 21.92 5.79 1.25
CA GLU A 109 23.36 5.71 1.00
C GLU A 109 23.71 6.07 -0.45
N LEU A 110 22.86 5.66 -1.40
CA LEU A 110 23.03 6.05 -2.79
C LEU A 110 22.82 7.54 -3.00
N LEU A 111 21.80 8.12 -2.35
CA LEU A 111 21.53 9.55 -2.47
C LEU A 111 22.71 10.38 -1.94
N THR A 112 23.38 9.93 -0.86
CA THR A 112 24.62 10.55 -0.39
C THR A 112 25.76 10.42 -1.41
N PHE A 113 25.92 9.28 -2.07
CA PHE A 113 26.92 9.12 -3.12
C PHE A 113 26.65 10.02 -4.34
N PHE A 114 25.40 10.13 -4.78
CA PHE A 114 25.02 11.02 -5.87
C PHE A 114 25.23 12.49 -5.53
N LYS A 115 24.94 12.90 -4.29
CA LYS A 115 25.21 14.27 -3.83
C LYS A 115 26.68 14.67 -3.96
N HIS A 116 27.61 13.72 -3.76
CA HIS A 116 29.04 13.96 -3.88
C HIS A 116 29.58 13.81 -5.31
N SER A 117 28.84 13.17 -6.20
CA SER A 117 29.36 12.75 -7.51
C SER A 117 28.65 13.32 -8.72
N LEU A 118 27.60 14.10 -8.50
CA LEU A 118 26.85 14.81 -9.54
C LEU A 118 26.87 16.32 -9.27
N PRO A 119 26.84 17.16 -10.33
CA PRO A 119 26.63 18.59 -10.19
C PRO A 119 25.30 18.90 -9.47
N PRO A 120 25.24 20.00 -8.68
CA PRO A 120 24.08 20.33 -7.86
C PRO A 120 22.77 20.43 -8.67
N GLU A 121 22.84 20.96 -9.89
CA GLU A 121 21.68 21.15 -10.76
C GLU A 121 21.05 19.82 -11.18
N VAL A 122 21.88 18.81 -11.49
CA VAL A 122 21.42 17.48 -11.90
C VAL A 122 20.85 16.71 -10.70
N PHE A 123 21.47 16.88 -9.53
CA PHE A 123 20.98 16.25 -8.31
C PHE A 123 19.61 16.78 -7.88
N GLN A 124 19.36 18.09 -8.01
CA GLN A 124 18.03 18.65 -7.75
C GLN A 124 16.98 18.13 -8.72
N MET A 125 17.33 17.98 -10.00
CA MET A 125 16.43 17.42 -11.00
C MET A 125 16.07 15.96 -10.68
N LEU A 126 17.03 15.18 -10.17
CA LEU A 126 16.79 13.82 -9.67
C LEU A 126 15.79 13.86 -8.50
N LEU A 127 16.01 14.73 -7.51
CA LEU A 127 15.12 14.86 -6.34
C LEU A 127 13.68 15.23 -6.73
N CYS A 128 13.49 16.09 -7.74
CA CYS A 128 12.17 16.44 -8.23
C CYS A 128 11.43 15.28 -8.92
N LYS A 129 12.14 14.28 -9.46
CA LYS A 129 11.53 13.10 -10.08
C LYS A 129 11.14 12.01 -9.08
N ILE A 130 11.78 11.94 -7.91
CA ILE A 130 11.48 10.94 -6.88
C ILE A 130 10.00 10.91 -6.48
N PRO A 131 9.34 12.06 -6.18
CA PRO A 131 7.91 12.07 -5.84
C PRO A 131 7.02 11.52 -6.96
N LEU A 132 7.34 11.82 -8.22
CA LEU A 132 6.57 11.36 -9.38
C LEU A 132 6.65 9.84 -9.52
N ILE A 133 7.85 9.28 -9.34
CA ILE A 133 8.07 7.83 -9.37
C ILE A 133 7.33 7.13 -8.22
N CYS A 134 7.34 7.71 -7.01
CA CYS A 134 6.59 7.19 -5.87
C CYS A 134 5.08 7.18 -6.15
N GLN A 135 4.54 8.24 -6.77
CA GLN A 135 3.13 8.31 -7.15
C GLN A 135 2.75 7.30 -8.23
N GLN A 136 3.61 7.07 -9.23
CA GLN A 136 3.38 6.06 -10.26
C GLN A 136 3.39 4.64 -9.69
N LEU A 137 4.32 4.32 -8.79
CA LEU A 137 4.34 3.03 -8.11
C LEU A 137 3.08 2.81 -7.26
N GLU A 138 2.58 3.85 -6.58
CA GLU A 138 1.32 3.77 -5.86
C GLU A 138 0.13 3.55 -6.80
N ALA A 139 0.06 4.26 -7.93
CA ALA A 139 -1.00 4.10 -8.93
C ALA A 139 -1.01 2.69 -9.55
N ASP A 140 0.16 2.16 -9.93
CA ASP A 140 0.30 0.80 -10.45
C ASP A 140 -0.14 -0.25 -9.42
N MET A 141 0.11 -0.01 -8.14
CA MET A 141 -0.38 -0.86 -7.05
C MET A 141 -1.91 -0.82 -6.89
N TYR A 142 -2.57 0.30 -7.19
CA TYR A 142 -4.03 0.42 -7.16
C TYR A 142 -4.69 -0.26 -8.37
N GLU A 143 -4.13 -0.11 -9.57
CA GLU A 143 -4.62 -0.76 -10.79
C GLU A 143 -4.54 -2.30 -10.69
N GLN A 144 -3.47 -2.83 -10.09
CA GLN A 144 -3.34 -4.28 -9.89
C GLN A 144 -4.34 -4.86 -8.87
N LYS A 145 -4.98 -4.00 -8.07
CA LYS A 145 -5.98 -4.38 -7.07
C LYS A 145 -7.39 -4.40 -7.66
N SER A 146 -7.72 -3.53 -8.62
CA SER A 146 -9.05 -3.49 -9.23
C SER A 146 -9.30 -4.70 -10.15
N LEU A 147 -8.27 -5.18 -10.86
CA LEU A 147 -8.40 -6.30 -11.80
C LEU A 147 -8.60 -7.68 -11.16
N LYS A 148 -8.65 -7.75 -9.82
CA LYS A 148 -8.78 -9.01 -9.07
C LYS A 148 -10.15 -9.20 -8.42
N ASP A 149 -11.03 -8.21 -8.56
CA ASP A 149 -12.34 -8.17 -7.91
C ASP A 149 -13.52 -8.44 -8.89
N ASP A 150 -13.27 -8.94 -10.12
CA ASP A 150 -14.33 -9.50 -10.97
C ASP A 150 -14.65 -10.94 -10.53
N PRO A 151 -15.84 -11.22 -9.98
CA PRO A 151 -16.30 -12.56 -9.67
C PRO A 151 -17.11 -13.11 -10.85
N ASP A 152 -16.61 -14.16 -11.49
CA ASP A 152 -17.44 -15.15 -12.19
C ASP A 152 -17.95 -16.21 -11.19
#